data_AF-A0A194WA52-F1
#
_entry.id   AF-A0A194WA52-F1
#
_cell.length_a   1.000
_cell.length_b   1.000
_cell.length_c   1.000
_cell.angle_alpha   90.00
_cell.angle_beta   90.00
_cell.angle_gamma   90.00
#
_symmetry.space_group_name_H-M   'P 1'
#
loop_
_entity.id
_entity.type
_entity.pdbx_description
1 polymer ?
#
loop_
_entity_poly.entity_id
_entity_poly.type
_entity_poly.pdbx_seq_one_letter_code
_entity_poly.pdbx_strand_id
1 'polypeptide(L)'
;MPSITTVHESLPYIDTEPTPEERAAAEALISLERSAVPDDPYHALLPPPITPNFTPAIQAELDRIAASPDPTKPTPLRAIDLSRYEAPDIADPSTAGREELEPALAQAYTAMSYLGARRQNLALLDSYGKNAWLVGNWHLEAELRSLEREVADARREIDLVTIRRQRVQEEVGSEIRGLDETWRRGVGRVLETEVAAEGVRREVLEVQRELAQRAQAEA
;
A
#
# COMPACT_ATOMS: atom_id res chain seq x y z
N MET A 1 25.00 -10.48 -0.61
CA MET A 1 23.73 -9.77 -0.83
C MET A 1 23.09 -10.42 -2.05
N PRO A 2 22.06 -11.27 -1.91
CA PRO A 2 21.42 -11.85 -3.07
C PRO A 2 20.76 -10.69 -3.83
N SER A 3 21.23 -10.48 -5.05
CA SER A 3 20.74 -9.44 -5.93
C SER A 3 19.33 -9.81 -6.38
N ILE A 4 18.33 -8.97 -6.06
CA ILE A 4 17.02 -8.99 -6.70
C ILE A 4 17.15 -8.40 -8.11
N THR A 5 18.10 -8.90 -8.90
CA THR A 5 18.34 -8.52 -10.30
C THR A 5 17.52 -9.38 -11.26
N THR A 6 16.71 -10.30 -10.74
CA THR A 6 15.77 -11.06 -11.54
C THR A 6 14.64 -10.13 -11.96
N VAL A 7 14.78 -9.55 -13.14
CA VAL A 7 13.67 -8.88 -13.83
C VAL A 7 12.84 -9.98 -14.48
N HIS A 8 11.64 -10.21 -13.94
CA HIS A 8 10.64 -11.03 -14.60
C HIS A 8 9.97 -10.16 -15.67
N GLU A 9 10.12 -10.54 -16.93
CA GLU A 9 9.45 -9.85 -18.02
C GLU A 9 7.94 -10.09 -17.89
N SER A 10 7.18 -9.00 -17.76
CA SER A 10 5.72 -8.99 -17.73
C SER A 10 5.27 -7.93 -18.72
N LEU A 11 4.40 -8.31 -19.67
CA LEU A 11 4.02 -7.45 -20.78
C LEU A 11 2.51 -7.09 -20.73
N PRO A 12 2.02 -6.34 -19.72
CA PRO A 12 0.59 -6.07 -19.56
C PRO A 12 -0.11 -5.41 -20.76
N TYR A 13 0.62 -4.70 -21.63
CA TYR A 13 0.02 -4.07 -22.83
C TYR A 13 -0.12 -5.03 -24.02
N ILE A 14 0.51 -6.21 -23.96
CA ILE A 14 0.48 -7.23 -25.02
C ILE A 14 -0.25 -8.48 -24.52
N ASP A 15 0.01 -8.88 -23.28
CA ASP A 15 -0.55 -10.06 -22.65
C ASP A 15 -2.04 -9.86 -22.38
N THR A 16 -2.84 -10.88 -22.66
CA THR A 16 -4.25 -10.88 -22.31
C THR A 16 -4.43 -10.90 -20.80
N GLU A 17 -5.38 -10.13 -20.29
CA GLU A 17 -5.68 -10.14 -18.86
C GLU A 17 -6.12 -11.56 -18.43
N PRO A 18 -5.49 -12.15 -17.40
CA PRO A 18 -5.79 -13.51 -16.99
C PRO A 18 -7.21 -13.57 -16.45
N THR A 19 -7.92 -14.61 -16.86
CA THR A 19 -9.28 -14.93 -16.39
C THR A 19 -9.28 -15.19 -14.88
N PRO A 20 -10.44 -15.07 -14.20
CA PRO A 20 -10.52 -15.36 -12.77
C PRO A 20 -10.05 -16.78 -12.41
N GLU A 21 -10.28 -17.76 -13.28
CA GLU A 21 -9.83 -19.15 -13.10
C GLU A 21 -8.30 -19.28 -13.19
N GLU A 22 -7.68 -18.64 -14.19
CA GLU A 22 -6.22 -18.60 -14.34
C GLU A 22 -5.55 -17.88 -13.17
N ARG A 23 -6.15 -16.79 -12.67
CA ARG A 23 -5.68 -16.10 -11.46
C ARG A 23 -5.74 -17.00 -10.24
N ALA A 24 -6.87 -17.67 -10.01
CA ALA A 24 -7.02 -18.60 -8.90
C ALA A 24 -6.03 -19.77 -8.98
N ALA A 25 -5.78 -20.30 -10.18
CA ALA A 25 -4.77 -21.33 -10.39
C ALA A 25 -3.35 -20.82 -10.10
N ALA A 26 -3.00 -19.61 -10.55
CA ALA A 26 -1.71 -18.98 -10.26
C ALA A 26 -1.52 -18.73 -8.76
N GLU A 27 -2.55 -18.21 -8.07
CA GLU A 27 -2.55 -18.00 -6.63
C GLU A 27 -2.39 -19.32 -5.86
N ALA A 28 -3.04 -20.39 -6.31
CA ALA A 28 -2.87 -21.72 -5.72
C ALA A 28 -1.42 -22.21 -5.84
N LEU A 29 -0.77 -22.06 -6.99
CA LEU A 29 0.64 -22.40 -7.18
C LEU A 29 1.56 -21.55 -6.29
N ILE A 30 1.31 -20.24 -6.21
CA ILE A 30 2.07 -19.34 -5.31
C ILE A 30 1.92 -19.79 -3.86
N SER A 31 0.71 -20.15 -3.43
CA SER A 31 0.45 -20.62 -2.07
C SER A 31 1.15 -21.94 -1.75
N LEU A 32 1.23 -22.85 -2.74
CA LEU A 32 1.92 -24.12 -2.61
C LEU A 32 3.42 -23.92 -2.41
N GLU A 33 4.05 -23.07 -3.23
CA GLU A 33 5.48 -22.75 -3.09
C GLU A 33 5.78 -22.04 -1.77
N ARG A 34 4.90 -21.12 -1.35
CA ARG A 34 5.00 -20.48 -0.03
C ARG A 34 4.80 -21.46 1.14
N SER A 35 4.07 -22.55 0.95
CA SER A 35 3.96 -23.58 1.99
C SER A 35 5.22 -24.43 2.12
N ALA A 36 6.02 -24.54 1.04
CA ALA A 36 7.27 -25.29 1.01
C ALA A 36 8.44 -24.53 1.64
N VAL A 37 8.40 -23.19 1.60
CA VAL A 37 9.42 -22.32 2.20
C VAL A 37 8.77 -21.48 3.31
N PRO A 38 9.16 -21.64 4.58
CA PRO A 38 8.66 -20.77 5.64
C PRO A 38 8.89 -19.31 5.29
N ASP A 39 7.84 -18.48 5.39
CA ASP A 39 7.98 -17.03 5.21
C ASP A 39 9.02 -16.51 6.20
N ASP A 40 10.08 -15.86 5.71
CA ASP A 40 10.99 -15.12 6.57
C ASP A 40 10.20 -13.93 7.13
N PRO A 41 10.01 -13.83 8.46
CA PRO A 41 9.32 -12.67 9.05
C PRO A 41 10.06 -11.36 8.79
N TYR A 42 11.32 -11.42 8.34
CA TYR A 42 12.14 -10.27 8.02
C TYR A 42 12.59 -10.30 6.56
N HIS A 43 12.36 -9.21 5.85
CA HIS A 43 12.83 -9.10 4.48
C HIS A 43 14.37 -9.00 4.47
N ALA A 44 15.05 -9.81 3.67
CA ALA A 44 16.52 -9.92 3.65
C ALA A 44 17.27 -8.59 3.37
N LEU A 45 16.62 -7.60 2.75
CA LEU A 45 17.19 -6.27 2.49
C LEU A 45 16.79 -5.20 3.51
N LEU A 46 15.89 -5.51 4.43
CA LEU A 46 15.50 -4.58 5.49
C LEU A 46 16.37 -4.82 6.72
N PRO A 47 16.74 -3.75 7.44
CA PRO A 47 17.35 -3.92 8.76
C PRO A 47 16.38 -4.69 9.68
N PRO A 48 16.91 -5.42 10.69
CA PRO A 48 16.07 -6.07 11.68
C PRO A 48 15.13 -5.05 12.34
N PRO A 49 13.92 -5.45 12.73
CA PRO A 49 12.96 -4.54 13.34
C PRO A 49 13.55 -3.93 14.61
N ILE A 50 13.37 -2.63 14.76
CA ILE A 50 13.79 -1.92 15.96
C ILE A 50 12.86 -2.33 17.10
N THR A 51 13.42 -2.83 18.20
CA THR A 51 12.69 -2.99 19.45
C THR A 51 12.46 -1.61 20.05
N PRO A 52 11.20 -1.19 20.28
CA PRO A 52 10.95 0.13 20.81
C PRO A 52 11.48 0.22 22.24
N ASN A 53 12.26 1.27 22.52
CA ASN A 53 12.72 1.60 23.86
C ASN A 53 11.96 2.83 24.35
N PHE A 54 10.89 2.58 25.10
CA PHE A 54 10.03 3.63 25.64
C PHE A 54 10.54 4.13 26.99
N THR A 55 10.32 5.42 27.24
CA THR A 55 10.54 5.96 28.59
C THR A 55 9.53 5.35 29.57
N PRO A 56 9.83 5.31 30.88
CA PRO A 56 8.90 4.76 31.87
C PRO A 56 7.51 5.39 31.84
N ALA A 57 7.42 6.70 31.51
CA ALA A 57 6.15 7.39 31.37
C ALA A 57 5.32 6.88 30.18
N ILE A 58 5.95 6.66 29.03
CA ILE A 58 5.28 6.10 27.85
C ILE A 58 4.89 4.65 28.12
N GLN A 59 5.77 3.87 28.75
CA GLN A 59 5.47 2.48 29.09
C GLN A 59 4.25 2.37 30.01
N ALA A 60 4.14 3.22 31.03
CA ALA A 60 2.98 3.25 31.92
C ALA A 60 1.66 3.55 31.19
N GLU A 61 1.67 4.43 30.17
CA GLU A 61 0.50 4.70 29.35
C GLU A 61 0.14 3.53 28.43
N LEU A 62 1.15 2.87 27.84
CA LEU A 62 0.94 1.65 27.05
C LEU A 62 0.35 0.53 27.90
N ASP A 63 0.85 0.35 29.12
CA ASP A 63 0.36 -0.66 30.07
C ASP A 63 -1.09 -0.35 30.49
N ARG A 64 -1.43 0.92 30.72
CA ARG A 64 -2.81 1.36 31.01
C ARG A 64 -3.77 1.06 29.86
N ILE A 65 -3.35 1.32 28.63
CA ILE A 65 -4.14 1.03 27.43
C ILE A 65 -4.32 -0.49 27.28
N ALA A 66 -3.25 -1.26 27.47
CA ALA A 66 -3.28 -2.72 27.38
C ALA A 66 -4.14 -3.38 28.47
N ALA A 67 -4.18 -2.81 29.68
CA ALA A 67 -5.03 -3.27 30.77
C ALA A 67 -6.52 -2.93 30.59
N SER A 68 -6.87 -2.09 29.61
CA SER A 68 -8.26 -1.73 29.34
C SER A 68 -8.97 -2.81 28.53
N PRO A 69 -10.24 -3.16 28.84
CA PRO A 69 -11.00 -4.20 28.10
C PRO A 69 -11.17 -3.92 26.61
N ASP A 70 -11.14 -2.64 26.22
CA ASP A 70 -11.18 -2.18 24.83
C ASP A 70 -10.01 -1.20 24.62
N PRO A 71 -8.98 -1.57 23.82
CA PRO A 71 -7.83 -0.71 23.57
C PRO A 71 -8.19 0.55 22.75
N THR A 72 -9.35 0.56 22.08
CA THR A 72 -9.85 1.76 21.38
C THR A 72 -10.53 2.75 22.34
N LYS A 73 -10.85 2.31 23.56
CA LYS A 73 -11.48 3.11 24.63
C LYS A 73 -10.79 2.86 25.96
N PRO A 74 -9.51 3.27 26.10
CA PRO A 74 -8.75 3.01 27.30
C PRO A 74 -9.30 3.81 28.48
N THR A 75 -9.12 3.33 29.71
CA THR A 75 -9.64 3.98 30.93
C THR A 75 -9.16 5.44 31.00
N PRO A 76 -10.06 6.45 31.06
CA PRO A 76 -9.69 7.85 30.92
C PRO A 76 -8.69 8.28 31.99
N LEU A 77 -7.64 8.98 31.57
CA LEU A 77 -6.63 9.54 32.45
C LEU A 77 -7.22 10.75 33.20
N ARG A 78 -7.27 10.71 34.53
CA ARG A 78 -7.65 11.87 35.37
C ARG A 78 -6.41 12.69 35.75
N ALA A 79 -5.63 13.11 34.76
CA ALA A 79 -4.39 13.85 35.01
C ALA A 79 -4.59 15.37 35.14
N ILE A 80 -5.65 15.91 34.55
CA ILE A 80 -5.92 17.35 34.56
C ILE A 80 -7.00 17.64 35.60
N ASP A 81 -6.61 18.33 36.66
CA ASP A 81 -7.51 18.88 37.65
C ASP A 81 -7.88 20.32 37.28
N LEU A 82 -9.17 20.54 36.99
CA LEU A 82 -9.72 21.84 36.62
C LEU A 82 -10.28 22.62 37.81
N SER A 83 -10.44 21.97 38.98
CA SER A 83 -11.04 22.59 40.17
C SER A 83 -10.28 23.86 40.59
N ARG A 84 -8.96 23.89 40.39
CA ARG A 84 -8.10 25.07 40.63
C ARG A 84 -8.57 26.36 39.95
N TYR A 85 -9.25 26.25 38.81
CA TYR A 85 -9.68 27.40 38.02
C TYR A 85 -11.16 27.74 38.21
N GLU A 86 -11.89 26.90 38.94
CA GLU A 86 -13.28 27.14 39.29
C GLU A 86 -13.37 28.20 40.39
N ALA A 87 -14.53 28.86 40.48
CA ALA A 87 -14.80 29.78 41.57
C ALA A 87 -14.84 28.99 42.90
N PRO A 88 -14.27 29.51 43.99
CA PRO A 88 -14.35 28.83 45.28
C PRO A 88 -15.81 28.73 45.72
N ASP A 89 -16.24 27.52 46.09
CA ASP A 89 -17.57 27.27 46.65
C ASP A 89 -17.50 27.34 48.17
N ILE A 90 -17.84 28.51 48.72
CA ILE A 90 -18.00 28.72 50.17
C ILE A 90 -19.48 28.99 50.43
N ALA A 91 -20.13 28.11 51.20
CA ALA A 91 -21.57 28.20 51.49
C ALA A 91 -21.94 29.50 52.23
N ASP A 92 -21.13 29.93 53.19
CA ASP A 92 -21.24 31.24 53.84
C ASP A 92 -19.87 31.75 54.34
N PRO A 93 -19.26 32.75 53.66
CA PRO A 93 -17.95 33.28 54.04
C PRO A 93 -17.96 33.99 55.40
N SER A 94 -19.13 34.29 55.98
CA SER A 94 -19.24 34.93 57.29
C SER A 94 -19.11 33.96 58.47
N THR A 95 -19.27 32.66 58.22
CA THR A 95 -19.15 31.59 59.23
C THR A 95 -17.93 30.69 59.03
N ALA A 96 -17.25 30.82 57.89
CA ALA A 96 -16.09 30.02 57.53
C ALA A 96 -14.85 30.33 58.38
N GLY A 97 -14.14 29.28 58.79
CA GLY A 97 -12.89 29.39 59.54
C GLY A 97 -11.69 29.73 58.65
N ARG A 98 -10.56 30.08 59.26
CA ARG A 98 -9.31 30.40 58.53
C ARG A 98 -8.85 29.28 57.59
N GLU A 99 -9.00 28.02 58.01
CA GLU A 99 -8.57 26.84 57.25
C GLU A 99 -9.38 26.64 55.95
N GLU A 100 -10.62 27.14 55.89
CA GLU A 100 -11.47 27.08 54.69
C GLU A 100 -11.29 28.34 53.81
N LEU A 101 -11.06 29.50 54.43
CA LEU A 101 -10.92 30.77 53.73
C LEU A 101 -9.58 30.93 53.00
N GLU A 102 -8.48 30.41 53.55
CA GLU A 102 -7.14 30.52 52.95
C GLU A 102 -7.03 29.83 51.56
N PRO A 103 -7.42 28.55 51.39
CA PRO A 103 -7.37 27.89 50.08
C PRO A 103 -8.36 28.51 49.08
N ALA A 104 -9.56 28.90 49.54
CA ALA A 104 -10.55 29.58 48.70
C ALA A 104 -10.07 30.94 48.19
N LEU A 105 -9.37 31.71 49.04
CA LEU A 105 -8.76 32.98 48.65
C LEU A 105 -7.63 32.76 47.62
N ALA A 106 -6.77 31.76 47.83
CA ALA A 106 -5.72 31.40 46.88
C ALA A 106 -6.28 30.98 45.51
N GLN A 107 -7.37 30.21 45.50
CA GLN A 107 -8.11 29.83 44.29
C GLN A 107 -8.73 31.06 43.61
N ALA A 108 -9.36 31.98 44.36
CA ALA A 108 -9.92 33.21 43.83
C ALA A 108 -8.86 34.12 43.18
N TYR A 109 -7.70 34.30 43.83
CA TYR A 109 -6.57 35.06 43.25
C TYR A 109 -6.02 34.40 41.99
N THR A 110 -5.95 33.08 41.98
CA THR A 110 -5.56 32.31 40.79
C THR A 110 -6.54 32.58 39.66
N ALA A 111 -7.84 32.36 39.87
CA ALA A 111 -8.88 32.59 38.87
C ALA A 111 -8.88 34.05 38.35
N MET A 112 -8.76 35.03 39.25
CA MET A 112 -8.67 36.45 38.88
C MET A 112 -7.48 36.74 37.97
N SER A 113 -6.31 36.16 38.28
CA SER A 113 -5.09 36.34 37.48
C SER A 113 -5.26 35.77 36.06
N TYR A 114 -5.86 34.58 35.94
CA TYR A 114 -6.15 33.97 34.64
C TYR A 114 -7.19 34.77 33.83
N LEU A 115 -8.23 35.30 34.48
CA LEU A 115 -9.21 36.16 33.82
C LEU A 115 -8.57 37.48 33.34
N GLY A 116 -7.65 38.04 34.12
CA GLY A 116 -6.84 39.20 33.73
C GLY A 116 -6.02 38.94 32.47
N ALA A 117 -5.27 37.82 32.45
CA ALA A 117 -4.49 37.40 31.30
C ALA A 117 -5.39 37.09 30.08
N ARG A 118 -6.54 36.41 30.29
CA ARG A 118 -7.51 36.13 29.23
C ARG A 118 -8.03 37.41 28.59
N ARG A 119 -8.34 38.44 29.38
CA ARG A 119 -8.79 39.74 28.85
C ARG A 119 -7.71 40.40 27.99
N GLN A 120 -6.45 40.35 28.43
CA GLN A 120 -5.32 40.86 27.65
C GLN A 120 -5.16 40.09 26.34
N ASN A 121 -5.21 38.76 26.38
CA ASN A 121 -5.12 37.90 25.20
C ASN A 121 -6.28 38.15 24.21
N LEU A 122 -7.50 38.35 24.71
CA LEU A 122 -8.65 38.69 23.86
C LEU A 122 -8.50 40.07 23.23
N ALA A 123 -7.94 41.05 23.94
CA ALA A 123 -7.64 42.36 23.36
C ALA A 123 -6.56 42.27 22.25
N LEU A 124 -5.55 41.41 22.44
CA LEU A 124 -4.56 41.12 21.39
C LEU A 124 -5.19 40.37 20.21
N LEU A 125 -6.10 39.45 20.46
CA LEU A 125 -6.82 38.72 19.42
C LEU A 125 -7.75 39.64 18.62
N ASP A 126 -8.44 40.57 19.28
CA ASP A 126 -9.31 41.53 18.62
C ASP A 126 -8.50 42.49 17.72
N SER A 127 -7.34 42.94 18.20
CA SER A 127 -6.46 43.84 17.47
C SER A 127 -5.69 43.18 16.32
N TYR A 128 -5.18 41.96 16.51
CA TYR A 128 -4.26 41.32 15.54
C TYR A 128 -4.77 40.00 14.95
N GLY A 129 -5.77 39.37 15.56
CA GLY A 129 -6.22 38.03 15.22
C GLY A 129 -6.69 37.89 13.79
N LYS A 130 -7.46 38.86 13.27
CA LYS A 130 -7.89 38.86 11.87
C LYS A 130 -6.71 38.84 10.91
N ASN A 131 -5.72 39.69 11.13
CA ASN A 131 -4.55 39.79 10.24
C ASN A 131 -3.67 38.55 10.35
N ALA A 132 -3.44 38.03 11.56
CA ALA A 132 -2.70 36.79 11.77
C ALA A 132 -3.38 35.61 11.08
N TRP A 133 -4.70 35.52 11.15
CA TRP A 133 -5.47 34.47 10.49
C TRP A 133 -5.38 34.55 8.96
N LEU A 134 -5.47 35.76 8.39
CA LEU A 134 -5.32 35.95 6.94
C LEU A 134 -3.92 35.58 6.45
N VAL A 135 -2.87 35.93 7.19
CA VAL A 135 -1.49 35.53 6.86
C VAL A 135 -1.32 34.02 6.96
N GLY A 136 -1.87 33.39 8.00
CA GLY A 136 -1.87 31.94 8.14
C GLY A 136 -2.58 31.25 6.97
N ASN A 137 -3.74 31.77 6.56
CA ASN A 137 -4.46 31.27 5.39
C ASN A 137 -3.63 31.41 4.10
N TRP A 138 -3.01 32.57 3.87
CA TRP A 138 -2.13 32.77 2.72
C TRP A 138 -0.97 31.76 2.67
N HIS A 139 -0.39 31.43 3.83
CA HIS A 139 0.65 30.41 3.93
C HIS A 139 0.12 29.02 3.57
N LEU A 140 -1.03 28.63 4.14
CA LEU A 140 -1.68 27.35 3.84
C LEU A 140 -2.06 27.22 2.37
N GLU A 141 -2.53 28.29 1.74
CA GLU A 141 -2.79 28.30 0.30
C GLU A 141 -1.50 28.13 -0.52
N ALA A 142 -0.38 28.69 -0.07
CA ALA A 142 0.90 28.52 -0.74
C ALA A 142 1.42 27.09 -0.63
N GLU A 143 1.28 26.46 0.54
CA GLU A 143 1.58 25.04 0.76
C GLU A 143 0.68 24.15 -0.10
N LEU A 144 -0.64 24.40 -0.10
CA LEU A 144 -1.58 23.67 -0.93
C LEU A 144 -1.19 23.73 -2.41
N ARG A 145 -0.91 24.93 -2.93
CA ARG A 145 -0.44 25.10 -4.32
C ARG A 145 0.90 24.41 -4.59
N SER A 146 1.77 24.24 -3.59
CA SER A 146 3.00 23.46 -3.76
C SER A 146 2.69 21.98 -3.90
N LEU A 147 1.88 21.43 -2.99
CA LEU A 147 1.48 20.02 -3.01
C LEU A 147 0.69 19.67 -4.27
N GLU A 148 -0.21 20.53 -4.73
CA GLU A 148 -0.94 20.34 -5.98
C GLU A 148 0.01 20.27 -7.20
N ARG A 149 1.06 21.10 -7.21
CA ARG A 149 2.10 21.03 -8.25
C ARG A 149 2.88 19.74 -8.16
N GLU A 150 3.32 19.33 -6.97
CA GLU A 150 4.04 18.06 -6.79
C GLU A 150 3.20 16.86 -7.26
N VAL A 151 1.90 16.84 -6.96
CA VAL A 151 0.99 15.79 -7.46
C VAL A 151 0.84 15.84 -8.98
N ALA A 152 0.69 17.03 -9.57
CA ALA A 152 0.60 17.17 -11.02
C ALA A 152 1.89 16.71 -11.72
N ASP A 153 3.04 17.04 -11.15
CA ASP A 153 4.35 16.67 -11.66
C ASP A 153 4.56 15.16 -11.60
N ALA A 154 4.26 14.54 -10.44
CA ALA A 154 4.31 13.08 -10.28
C ALA A 154 3.38 12.35 -11.25
N ARG A 155 2.16 12.87 -11.49
CA ARG A 155 1.24 12.31 -12.50
C ARG A 155 1.83 12.38 -13.90
N ARG A 156 2.41 13.52 -14.27
CA ARG A 156 3.09 13.67 -15.57
C ARG A 156 4.24 12.69 -15.72
N GLU A 157 5.04 12.46 -14.68
CA GLU A 157 6.11 11.46 -14.70
C GLU A 157 5.57 10.03 -14.87
N ILE A 158 4.51 9.68 -14.15
CA ILE A 158 3.81 8.39 -14.31
C ILE A 158 3.32 8.21 -15.75
N ASP A 159 2.70 9.24 -16.34
CA ASP A 159 2.19 9.20 -17.71
C ASP A 159 3.33 9.01 -18.72
N LEU A 160 4.44 9.73 -18.56
CA LEU A 160 5.62 9.58 -19.42
C LEU A 160 6.22 8.18 -19.35
N VAL A 161 6.34 7.61 -18.14
CA VAL A 161 6.82 6.23 -17.95
C VAL A 161 5.85 5.23 -18.56
N THR A 162 4.55 5.45 -18.38
CA THR A 162 3.48 4.60 -18.91
C THR A 162 3.49 4.57 -20.44
N ILE A 163 3.52 5.73 -21.08
CA ILE A 163 3.60 5.85 -22.55
C ILE A 163 4.87 5.21 -23.09
N ARG A 164 6.01 5.45 -22.42
CA ARG A 164 7.28 4.81 -22.80
C ARG A 164 7.20 3.28 -22.70
N ARG A 165 6.64 2.76 -21.60
CA ARG A 165 6.46 1.31 -21.39
C ARG A 165 5.55 0.72 -22.47
N GLN A 166 4.39 1.34 -22.70
CA GLN A 166 3.44 0.92 -23.72
C GLN A 166 4.10 0.83 -25.09
N ARG A 167 4.80 1.88 -25.51
CA ARG A 167 5.50 1.91 -26.80
C ARG A 167 6.51 0.76 -26.95
N VAL A 168 7.37 0.56 -25.95
CA VAL A 168 8.39 -0.51 -25.99
C VAL A 168 7.72 -1.88 -26.07
N GLN A 169 6.64 -2.09 -25.32
CA GLN A 169 5.90 -3.35 -25.36
C GLN A 169 5.19 -3.55 -26.72
N GLU A 170 4.53 -2.54 -27.27
CA GLU A 170 3.87 -2.64 -28.58
C GLU A 170 4.86 -2.93 -29.72
N GLU A 171 6.05 -2.33 -29.69
CA GLU A 171 7.14 -2.60 -30.63
C GLU A 171 7.52 -4.10 -30.60
N VAL A 172 7.80 -4.65 -29.42
CA VAL A 172 8.15 -6.08 -29.23
C VAL A 172 6.97 -7.01 -29.50
N GLY A 173 5.73 -6.58 -29.21
CA GLY A 173 4.53 -7.41 -29.39
C GLY A 173 4.26 -7.78 -30.84
N SER A 174 4.65 -6.91 -31.78
CA SER A 174 4.58 -7.23 -33.20
C SER A 174 5.53 -8.37 -33.60
N GLU A 175 6.74 -8.37 -33.03
CA GLU A 175 7.75 -9.41 -33.23
C GLU A 175 7.31 -10.73 -32.61
N ILE A 176 6.81 -10.72 -31.37
CA ILE A 176 6.30 -11.91 -30.68
C ILE A 176 5.21 -12.60 -31.50
N ARG A 177 4.25 -11.84 -32.04
CA ARG A 177 3.18 -12.40 -32.90
C ARG A 177 3.74 -13.00 -34.18
N GLY A 178 4.69 -12.32 -34.83
CA GLY A 178 5.34 -12.84 -36.04
C GLY A 178 6.12 -14.14 -35.79
N LEU A 179 6.78 -14.25 -34.63
CA LEU A 179 7.46 -15.46 -34.19
C LEU A 179 6.47 -16.59 -33.88
N ASP A 180 5.37 -16.33 -33.18
CA ASP A 180 4.33 -17.33 -32.91
C ASP A 180 3.69 -17.86 -34.20
N GLU A 181 3.32 -16.98 -35.14
CA GLU A 181 2.77 -17.40 -36.44
C GLU A 181 3.76 -18.23 -37.26
N THR A 182 5.03 -17.79 -37.30
CA THR A 182 6.09 -18.51 -38.00
C THR A 182 6.32 -19.88 -37.38
N TRP A 183 6.32 -19.96 -36.05
CA TRP A 183 6.44 -21.20 -35.32
C TRP A 183 5.27 -22.14 -35.62
N ARG A 184 4.01 -21.67 -35.49
CA ARG A 184 2.80 -22.47 -35.79
C ARG A 184 2.82 -22.99 -37.22
N ARG A 185 3.18 -22.14 -38.19
CA ARG A 185 3.30 -22.54 -39.60
C ARG A 185 4.43 -23.55 -39.81
N GLY A 186 5.56 -23.37 -39.14
CA GLY A 186 6.69 -24.31 -39.18
C GLY A 186 6.29 -25.69 -38.67
N VAL A 187 5.67 -25.76 -37.50
CA VAL A 187 5.16 -27.01 -36.91
C VAL A 187 4.08 -27.64 -37.79
N GLY A 188 3.14 -26.85 -38.30
CA GLY A 188 2.10 -27.31 -39.23
C GLY A 188 2.69 -27.95 -40.49
N ARG A 189 3.67 -27.29 -41.12
CA ARG A 189 4.35 -27.82 -42.31
C ARG A 189 5.09 -29.13 -42.03
N VAL A 190 5.76 -29.25 -40.88
CA VAL A 190 6.42 -30.50 -40.50
C VAL A 190 5.40 -31.64 -40.38
N LEU A 191 4.28 -31.40 -39.70
CA LEU A 191 3.20 -32.39 -39.58
C LEU A 191 2.60 -32.76 -40.95
N GLU A 192 2.35 -31.78 -41.81
CA GLU A 192 1.88 -32.03 -43.18
C GLU A 192 2.86 -32.89 -43.98
N THR A 193 4.17 -32.61 -43.87
CA THR A 193 5.20 -33.40 -44.55
C THR A 193 5.30 -34.82 -44.02
N GLU A 194 5.18 -35.03 -42.71
CA GLU A 194 5.16 -36.37 -42.11
C GLU A 194 3.93 -37.17 -42.55
N VAL A 195 2.75 -36.54 -42.58
CA VAL A 195 1.52 -37.17 -43.08
C VAL A 195 1.64 -37.53 -44.56
N ALA A 196 2.19 -36.63 -45.39
CA ALA A 196 2.41 -36.91 -46.81
C ALA A 196 3.44 -38.04 -47.01
N ALA A 197 4.52 -38.06 -46.23
CA ALA A 197 5.53 -39.12 -46.29
C ALA A 197 4.96 -40.49 -45.88
N GLU A 198 4.13 -40.54 -44.83
CA GLU A 198 3.40 -41.77 -44.45
C GLU A 198 2.39 -42.20 -45.53
N GLY A 199 1.70 -41.24 -46.16
CA GLY A 199 0.81 -41.50 -47.29
C GLY A 199 1.54 -42.19 -48.45
N VAL A 200 2.65 -41.60 -48.90
CA VAL A 200 3.50 -42.18 -49.96
C VAL A 200 4.04 -43.55 -49.55
N ARG A 201 4.43 -43.74 -48.28
CA ARG A 201 4.89 -45.05 -47.78
C ARG A 201 3.80 -46.12 -47.89
N ARG A 202 2.54 -45.78 -47.59
CA ARG A 202 1.40 -46.70 -47.75
C ARG A 202 1.17 -47.08 -49.20
N GLU A 203 1.17 -46.10 -50.11
CA GLU A 203 1.01 -46.33 -51.55
C GLU A 203 2.12 -47.25 -52.09
N VAL A 204 3.38 -47.04 -51.69
CA VAL A 204 4.49 -47.92 -52.07
C VAL A 204 4.28 -49.35 -51.58
N LEU A 205 3.81 -49.54 -50.35
CA LEU A 205 3.52 -50.88 -49.81
C LEU A 205 2.35 -51.56 -50.54
N GLU A 206 1.34 -50.81 -50.96
CA GLU A 206 0.23 -51.33 -51.76
C GLU A 206 0.70 -51.78 -53.14
N VAL A 207 1.46 -50.96 -53.85
CA VAL A 207 2.04 -51.32 -55.16
C VAL A 207 2.94 -52.56 -55.04
N GLN A 208 3.76 -52.66 -53.98
CA GLN A 208 4.57 -53.85 -53.74
C GLN A 208 3.74 -55.12 -53.52
N ARG A 209 2.60 -55.01 -52.82
CA ARG A 209 1.68 -56.14 -52.63
C ARG A 209 1.03 -56.56 -53.94
N GLU A 210 0.59 -55.62 -54.77
CA GLU A 210 0.01 -55.92 -56.09
C GLU A 210 1.02 -56.61 -57.01
N LEU A 211 2.26 -56.12 -57.06
CA LEU A 211 3.33 -56.73 -57.85
C LEU A 211 3.64 -58.15 -57.36
N ALA A 212 3.68 -58.37 -56.04
CA ALA A 212 3.88 -59.71 -55.47
C ALA A 212 2.72 -60.67 -55.81
N GLN A 213 1.47 -60.19 -55.80
CA GLN A 213 0.31 -60.99 -56.20
C GLN A 213 0.32 -61.33 -57.69
N ARG A 214 0.72 -60.39 -58.55
CA ARG A 214 0.88 -60.65 -60.00
C ARG A 214 1.98 -61.67 -60.26
N ALA A 215 3.13 -61.53 -59.60
CA ALA A 215 4.23 -62.49 -59.71
C ALA A 215 3.85 -63.90 -59.21
N GLN A 216 2.94 -64.01 -58.24
CA GLN A 216 2.39 -65.30 -57.78
C GLN A 216 1.30 -65.86 -58.70
N ALA A 217 0.61 -65.02 -59.48
CA ALA A 217 -0.39 -65.46 -60.46
C ALA A 217 0.23 -65.88 -61.80
N GLU A 218 1.45 -65.42 -62.09
CA GLU A 218 2.23 -65.77 -63.29
C GLU A 218 3.20 -66.96 -63.08
N ALA A 219 3.30 -67.47 -61.85
CA ALA A 219 4.08 -68.66 -61.48
C ALA A 219 3.19 -69.90 -61.32
#